data_AF-A0A934SGD9-F1
#
_entry.id   AF-A0A934SGD9-F1
#
_cell.length_a   1.000
_cell.length_b   1.000
_cell.length_c   1.000
_cell.angle_alpha   90.00
_cell.angle_beta   90.00
_cell.angle_gamma   90.00
#
_symmetry.space_group_name_H-M   'P 1'
#
loop_
_entity.id
_entity.type
_entity.pdbx_description
1 polymer ?
#
loop_
_entity_poly.entity_id
_entity_poly.type
_entity_poly.pdbx_seq_one_letter_code
_entity_poly.pdbx_strand_id
1 'polypeptide(L)'
;MPYVTELPDGMITFDGDAYVIDTNSVSLINITSAEDAEFSLYDVDATSGTTLSNGDNLSLVDEDGGAVVSGTYVGDVTVSTASVDVGLPPLVGLQVTLNPLEAALMMDDEGRFYAISESGLDSSHLGVEITATVAGQSFTVIGADISSALSELASTVSSVPLVGGAAAALIEGAGNAVQGALDVAIITVEVDPEGALDLDDDQVVPCFLAGTMIATADGEVPVEDLAVGDSILTADGKTVSVKWIGVKTIKFRKAGIHHLPVLISKGALGKNTPNRDLYVSADHGIIIDDYVVNAGVMVNGDTIKDIQPDWLDRDIVYYHIETDQHDVIRANGTPAESFIDYVGRRMFDNYKSYVEMYPDSANIREMGFGRISTQRLLPEYLKEKLGVKDPSHGKSQAA
;
A
#
# COMPACT_ATOMS: atom_id res chain seq x y z
N MET A 1 -6.62 -6.36 0.79
CA MET A 1 -7.59 -5.35 1.22
C MET A 1 -7.47 -5.29 2.73
N PRO A 2 -7.47 -4.10 3.32
CA PRO A 2 -7.44 -3.97 4.78
C PRO A 2 -8.74 -4.51 5.39
N TYR A 3 -8.64 -4.92 6.64
CA TYR A 3 -9.72 -5.46 7.44
C TYR A 3 -10.09 -4.47 8.54
N VAL A 4 -11.36 -4.44 8.90
CA VAL A 4 -11.84 -3.82 10.12
C VAL A 4 -12.45 -4.87 11.03
N THR A 5 -12.04 -4.85 12.30
CA THR A 5 -12.48 -5.80 13.33
C THR A 5 -13.06 -5.05 14.52
N GLU A 6 -14.30 -5.36 14.91
CA GLU A 6 -14.88 -4.82 16.14
C GLU A 6 -14.19 -5.42 17.36
N LEU A 7 -13.69 -4.56 18.25
CA LEU A 7 -13.09 -4.99 19.51
C LEU A 7 -14.18 -5.19 20.58
N PRO A 8 -14.08 -6.22 21.43
CA PRO A 8 -15.09 -6.48 22.46
C PRO A 8 -15.33 -5.31 23.42
N ASP A 9 -16.59 -5.13 23.81
CA ASP A 9 -17.01 -4.13 24.80
C ASP A 9 -16.15 -4.18 26.08
N GLY A 10 -15.68 -3.02 26.50
CA GLY A 10 -14.89 -2.86 27.73
C GLY A 10 -13.41 -3.19 27.59
N MET A 11 -12.94 -3.71 26.44
CA MET A 11 -11.52 -3.96 26.18
C MET A 11 -10.70 -2.67 26.25
N ILE A 12 -11.26 -1.56 25.76
CA ILE A 12 -10.68 -0.22 25.84
C ILE A 12 -11.63 0.64 26.64
N THR A 13 -11.11 1.30 27.68
CA THR A 13 -11.86 2.22 28.52
C THR A 13 -11.20 3.59 28.54
N PHE A 14 -11.98 4.62 28.87
CA PHE A 14 -11.51 5.99 28.92
C PHE A 14 -11.28 6.40 30.38
N ASP A 15 -10.03 6.75 30.74
CA ASP A 15 -9.69 7.31 32.06
C ASP A 15 -9.03 8.69 31.89
N GLY A 16 -9.81 9.74 32.10
CA GLY A 16 -9.32 11.13 32.02
C GLY A 16 -9.04 11.57 30.58
N ASP A 17 -7.77 11.72 30.21
CA ASP A 17 -7.33 12.08 28.84
C ASP A 17 -6.63 10.90 28.15
N ALA A 18 -6.64 9.70 28.75
CA ALA A 18 -5.93 8.52 28.24
C ALA A 18 -6.90 7.34 28.06
N TYR A 19 -6.69 6.59 26.98
CA TYR A 19 -7.32 5.30 26.78
C TYR A 19 -6.58 4.28 27.65
N VAL A 20 -7.27 3.77 28.67
CA VAL A 20 -6.77 2.75 29.58
C VAL A 20 -7.43 1.43 29.22
N ILE A 21 -6.61 0.41 29.02
CA ILE A 21 -7.08 -0.90 28.60
C ILE A 21 -7.40 -1.71 29.85
N ASP A 22 -8.68 -2.05 30.00
CA ASP A 22 -9.16 -2.95 31.02
C ASP A 22 -9.62 -4.23 30.34
N THR A 23 -8.73 -5.19 30.19
CA THR A 23 -9.06 -6.40 29.46
C THR A 23 -10.11 -7.26 30.14
N ASN A 24 -10.55 -6.98 31.37
CA ASN A 24 -11.65 -7.65 32.08
C ASN A 24 -11.78 -9.17 31.85
N SER A 25 -10.67 -9.88 31.57
CA SER A 25 -10.63 -11.29 31.16
C SER A 25 -11.21 -11.64 29.77
N VAL A 26 -10.97 -10.83 28.73
CA VAL A 26 -11.29 -11.20 27.34
C VAL A 26 -10.27 -12.23 26.84
N SER A 27 -10.75 -13.42 26.44
CA SER A 27 -9.97 -14.51 25.83
C SER A 27 -9.37 -14.12 24.48
N LEU A 28 -8.18 -14.63 24.13
CA LEU A 28 -7.54 -14.32 22.83
C LEU A 28 -8.36 -14.62 21.59
N ILE A 29 -9.11 -15.73 21.60
CA ILE A 29 -10.01 -16.06 20.48
C ILE A 29 -11.39 -15.39 20.64
N ASN A 30 -11.72 -14.82 21.80
CA ASN A 30 -12.98 -14.09 21.93
C ASN A 30 -12.89 -12.63 21.46
N ILE A 31 -11.72 -12.15 21.01
CA ILE A 31 -11.67 -10.96 20.14
C ILE A 31 -12.49 -11.20 18.86
N THR A 32 -12.61 -12.45 18.41
CA THR A 32 -12.91 -12.80 17.01
C THR A 32 -14.33 -13.32 16.80
N SER A 33 -15.24 -13.05 17.75
CA SER A 33 -16.65 -13.38 17.57
C SER A 33 -17.39 -12.43 16.62
N ALA A 34 -16.77 -11.28 16.30
CA ALA A 34 -17.22 -10.38 15.26
C ALA A 34 -16.64 -10.81 13.91
N GLU A 35 -17.45 -10.80 12.85
CA GLU A 35 -16.96 -11.09 11.49
C GLU A 35 -16.00 -9.98 11.05
N ASP A 36 -14.75 -10.32 10.77
CA ASP A 36 -13.80 -9.42 10.12
C ASP A 36 -14.43 -8.93 8.81
N ALA A 37 -14.56 -7.61 8.67
CA ALA A 37 -15.10 -7.02 7.45
C ALA A 37 -13.95 -6.49 6.61
N GLU A 38 -13.86 -6.95 5.36
CA GLU A 38 -13.02 -6.28 4.38
C GLU A 38 -13.64 -4.93 4.02
N PHE A 39 -12.80 -3.92 3.89
CA PHE A 39 -13.20 -2.64 3.32
C PHE A 39 -12.21 -2.23 2.24
N SER A 40 -12.63 -1.32 1.37
CA SER A 40 -11.89 -0.97 0.17
C SER A 40 -11.36 0.46 0.18
N LEU A 41 -12.00 1.36 0.93
CA LEU A 41 -11.70 2.79 0.92
C LEU A 41 -11.96 3.43 2.28
N TYR A 42 -11.14 4.44 2.60
CA TYR A 42 -11.39 5.40 3.67
C TYR A 42 -12.11 6.63 3.10
N ASP A 43 -13.36 6.84 3.49
CA ASP A 43 -14.15 8.05 3.21
C ASP A 43 -14.06 9.02 4.41
N VAL A 44 -13.24 10.05 4.26
CA VAL A 44 -12.89 10.99 5.34
C VAL A 44 -13.43 12.38 5.04
N ASP A 45 -13.93 13.06 6.07
CA ASP A 45 -14.40 14.45 5.92
C ASP A 45 -13.19 15.33 5.61
N ALA A 46 -13.26 16.11 4.53
CA ALA A 46 -12.09 16.61 3.77
C ALA A 46 -11.19 17.68 4.46
N THR A 47 -11.08 17.68 5.79
CA THR A 47 -10.16 18.51 6.58
C THR A 47 -8.77 17.88 6.67
N SER A 48 -8.03 17.97 5.56
CA SER A 48 -6.55 18.08 5.54
C SER A 48 -5.72 17.07 6.35
N GLY A 49 -5.58 15.86 5.83
CA GLY A 49 -4.43 14.99 6.11
C GLY A 49 -4.31 13.94 5.01
N THR A 50 -3.08 13.57 4.65
CA THR A 50 -2.76 12.22 4.15
C THR A 50 -2.74 11.21 5.30
N THR A 51 -2.79 11.73 6.52
CA THR A 51 -2.83 10.99 7.77
C THR A 51 -4.04 11.41 8.57
N LEU A 52 -4.76 10.49 9.20
CA LEU A 52 -5.70 10.82 10.25
C LEU A 52 -4.95 11.01 11.58
N SER A 53 -5.29 12.07 12.29
CA SER A 53 -4.84 12.34 13.66
C SER A 53 -5.98 12.03 14.64
N ASN A 54 -5.64 11.73 15.89
CA ASN A 54 -6.63 11.50 16.93
C ASN A 54 -7.73 12.59 16.91
N GLY A 55 -8.98 12.16 16.79
CA GLY A 55 -10.14 13.05 16.73
C GLY A 55 -10.68 13.31 15.31
N ASP A 56 -9.99 12.85 14.25
CA ASP A 56 -10.49 13.00 12.87
C ASP A 56 -11.57 11.96 12.53
N ASN A 57 -12.59 12.39 11.80
CA ASN A 57 -13.68 11.51 11.37
C ASN A 57 -13.32 10.70 10.12
N LEU A 58 -13.70 9.42 10.11
CA LEU A 58 -13.53 8.51 8.99
C LEU A 58 -14.73 7.57 8.85
N SER A 59 -14.98 7.14 7.61
CA SER A 59 -15.92 6.08 7.28
C SER A 59 -15.20 5.05 6.42
N LEU A 60 -15.35 3.77 6.76
CA LEU A 60 -14.86 2.66 5.96
C LEU A 60 -15.97 2.24 5.01
N VAL A 61 -15.66 2.08 3.73
CA VAL A 61 -16.64 1.68 2.72
C VAL A 61 -16.19 0.45 1.93
N ASP A 62 -17.15 -0.37 1.55
CA ASP A 62 -16.94 -1.59 0.76
C ASP A 62 -16.69 -1.31 -0.74
N GLU A 63 -16.50 -2.36 -1.53
CA GLU A 63 -16.23 -2.25 -2.97
C GLU A 63 -17.36 -1.59 -3.78
N ASP A 64 -18.58 -1.64 -3.26
CA ASP A 64 -19.82 -1.09 -3.84
C ASP A 64 -20.11 0.34 -3.35
N GLY A 65 -19.29 0.87 -2.44
CA GLY A 65 -19.44 2.19 -1.82
C GLY A 65 -20.49 2.21 -0.70
N GLY A 66 -20.87 1.05 -0.17
CA GLY A 66 -21.66 0.92 1.04
C GLY A 66 -20.81 1.22 2.28
N ALA A 67 -21.37 1.94 3.25
CA ALA A 67 -20.70 2.17 4.52
C ALA A 67 -20.62 0.86 5.32
N VAL A 68 -19.39 0.48 5.69
CA VAL A 68 -19.09 -0.64 6.58
C VAL A 68 -19.19 -0.17 8.03
N VAL A 69 -18.43 0.88 8.38
CA VAL A 69 -18.43 1.50 9.71
C VAL A 69 -17.98 2.96 9.64
N SER A 70 -18.51 3.82 10.49
CA SER A 70 -18.19 5.26 10.56
C SER A 70 -17.92 5.68 12.00
N GLY A 71 -17.03 6.65 12.20
CA GLY A 71 -16.53 7.02 13.52
C GLY A 71 -15.32 7.94 13.48
N THR A 72 -14.58 7.97 14.57
CA THR A 72 -13.45 8.86 14.81
C THR A 72 -12.16 8.06 15.02
N TYR A 73 -11.07 8.46 14.38
CA TYR A 73 -9.75 7.88 14.58
C TYR A 73 -9.21 8.22 15.98
N VAL A 74 -8.63 7.22 16.64
CA VAL A 74 -8.19 7.30 18.04
C VAL A 74 -6.66 7.28 18.16
N GLY A 75 -5.96 6.57 17.30
CA GLY A 75 -4.51 6.42 17.38
C GLY A 75 -4.06 5.05 16.89
N ASP A 76 -2.75 4.84 16.89
CA ASP A 76 -2.18 3.54 16.54
C ASP A 76 -2.23 2.61 17.74
N VAL A 77 -2.37 1.32 17.46
CA VAL A 77 -2.54 0.31 18.48
C VAL A 77 -1.65 -0.89 18.21
N THR A 78 -0.90 -1.29 19.23
CA THR A 78 -0.18 -2.57 19.21
C THR A 78 -0.94 -3.58 20.07
N VAL A 79 -1.36 -4.70 19.48
CA VAL A 79 -2.00 -5.81 20.18
C VAL A 79 -0.97 -6.90 20.40
N SER A 80 -0.71 -7.24 21.66
CA SER A 80 0.24 -8.29 22.03
C SER A 80 -0.26 -9.12 23.21
N THR A 81 0.41 -10.22 23.52
CA THR A 81 0.07 -11.06 24.67
C THR A 81 1.24 -11.24 25.58
N ALA A 82 0.96 -11.37 26.88
CA ALA A 82 1.96 -11.94 27.77
C ALA A 82 2.30 -13.39 27.33
N SER A 83 3.53 -13.82 27.60
CA SER A 83 3.91 -15.21 27.36
C SER A 83 3.07 -16.15 28.22
N VAL A 84 2.45 -17.14 27.57
CA VAL A 84 1.62 -18.14 28.23
C VAL A 84 2.37 -19.48 28.27
N ASP A 85 2.50 -20.04 29.47
CA ASP A 85 3.06 -21.38 29.64
C ASP A 85 2.00 -22.46 29.45
N VAL A 86 2.20 -23.31 28.45
CA VAL A 86 1.40 -24.52 28.22
C VAL A 86 2.10 -25.69 28.91
N GLY A 87 1.50 -26.14 30.02
CA GLY A 87 2.00 -27.27 30.79
C GLY A 87 1.81 -28.60 30.07
N LEU A 88 2.86 -29.12 29.44
CA LEU A 88 2.84 -30.43 28.75
C LEU A 88 3.79 -31.45 29.40
N PRO A 89 3.49 -32.02 30.59
CA PRO A 89 4.35 -33.05 31.16
C PRO A 89 4.52 -34.25 30.21
N PRO A 90 5.74 -34.77 29.97
CA PRO A 90 7.01 -34.48 30.64
C PRO A 90 7.90 -33.40 29.98
N LEU A 91 7.42 -32.63 28.99
CA LEU A 91 8.15 -31.50 28.41
C LEU A 91 8.35 -30.37 29.44
N VAL A 92 9.49 -29.69 29.33
CA VAL A 92 9.78 -28.49 30.12
C VAL A 92 9.41 -27.27 29.29
N GLY A 93 8.20 -26.77 29.48
CA GLY A 93 7.76 -25.45 28.97
C GLY A 93 7.53 -25.39 27.46
N LEU A 94 6.27 -25.21 27.09
CA LEU A 94 5.88 -24.69 25.79
C LEU A 94 5.33 -23.28 26.04
N GLN A 95 6.10 -22.27 25.69
CA GLN A 95 5.69 -20.86 25.81
C GLN A 95 5.10 -20.38 24.51
N VAL A 96 4.02 -19.63 24.61
CA VAL A 96 3.28 -19.13 23.46
C VAL A 96 3.04 -17.65 23.63
N THR A 97 3.38 -16.88 22.61
CA THR A 97 3.13 -15.45 22.48
C THR A 97 2.46 -15.20 21.13
N LEU A 98 1.49 -14.30 21.07
CA LEU A 98 1.13 -13.72 19.79
C LEU A 98 2.21 -12.75 19.37
N ASN A 99 2.49 -12.72 18.06
CA ASN A 99 3.26 -11.62 17.51
C ASN A 99 2.49 -10.31 17.73
N PRO A 100 3.17 -9.22 18.10
CA PRO A 100 2.53 -7.91 18.13
C PRO A 100 1.89 -7.61 16.79
N LEU A 101 0.59 -7.32 16.78
CA LEU A 101 -0.09 -6.79 15.62
C LEU A 101 -0.17 -5.27 15.74
N GLU A 102 0.35 -4.58 14.73
CA GLU A 102 0.15 -3.15 14.56
C GLU A 102 -1.16 -2.92 13.79
N ALA A 103 -2.02 -2.07 14.34
CA ALA A 103 -3.30 -1.69 13.74
C ALA A 103 -3.59 -0.21 14.05
N ALA A 104 -4.53 0.39 13.35
CA ALA A 104 -5.11 1.67 13.70
C ALA A 104 -6.41 1.48 14.48
N LEU A 105 -6.69 2.37 15.44
CA LEU A 105 -7.87 2.31 16.29
C LEU A 105 -8.89 3.39 15.91
N MET A 106 -10.15 2.98 15.83
CA MET A 106 -11.30 3.83 15.52
C MET A 106 -12.39 3.62 16.57
N MET A 107 -13.20 4.65 16.84
CA MET A 107 -14.36 4.58 17.73
C MET A 107 -15.61 5.12 17.05
N ASP A 108 -16.73 4.40 17.09
CA ASP A 108 -18.00 4.86 16.52
C ASP A 108 -18.78 5.80 17.47
N ASP A 109 -19.91 6.33 16.99
CA ASP A 109 -20.79 7.22 17.76
C ASP A 109 -21.44 6.55 18.99
N GLU A 110 -21.46 5.21 19.03
CA GLU A 110 -22.00 4.41 20.13
C GLU A 110 -20.92 4.07 21.18
N GLY A 111 -19.66 4.42 20.90
CA GLY A 111 -18.51 4.17 21.78
C GLY A 111 -17.87 2.79 21.61
N ARG A 112 -18.18 2.09 20.52
CA ARG A 112 -17.54 0.81 20.16
C ARG A 112 -16.23 1.05 19.46
N PHE A 113 -15.24 0.21 19.76
CA PHE A 113 -13.90 0.32 19.19
C PHE A 113 -13.70 -0.67 18.04
N TYR A 114 -12.98 -0.23 17.02
CA TYR A 114 -12.66 -1.01 15.83
C TYR A 114 -11.15 -0.91 15.54
N ALA A 115 -10.53 -2.05 15.26
CA ALA A 115 -9.15 -2.14 14.80
C ALA A 115 -9.11 -2.25 13.28
N ILE A 116 -8.25 -1.47 12.64
CA ILE A 116 -8.01 -1.42 11.20
C ILE A 116 -6.62 -1.98 10.93
N SER A 117 -6.51 -3.06 10.16
CA SER A 117 -5.26 -3.79 9.95
C SER A 117 -5.13 -4.42 8.56
N GLU A 118 -3.89 -4.70 8.16
CA GLU A 118 -3.58 -5.36 6.87
C GLU A 118 -4.08 -6.81 6.78
N SER A 119 -4.31 -7.44 7.92
CA SER A 119 -4.82 -8.80 8.04
C SER A 119 -5.91 -8.85 9.09
N GLY A 120 -6.85 -9.77 8.92
CA GLY A 120 -7.91 -10.01 9.90
C GLY A 120 -7.33 -10.30 11.29
N LEU A 121 -8.09 -10.00 12.33
CA LEU A 121 -7.71 -10.24 13.72
C LEU A 121 -8.18 -11.62 14.20
N ASP A 122 -8.32 -12.58 13.27
CA ASP A 122 -8.84 -13.91 13.52
C ASP A 122 -7.76 -15.01 13.68
N SER A 123 -8.20 -16.22 14.08
CA SER A 123 -7.33 -17.39 14.29
C SER A 123 -6.59 -17.89 13.03
N SER A 124 -6.97 -17.44 11.84
CA SER A 124 -6.32 -17.76 10.57
C SER A 124 -5.28 -16.74 10.12
N HIS A 125 -5.23 -15.58 10.78
CA HIS A 125 -4.37 -14.45 10.42
C HIS A 125 -3.45 -13.99 11.56
N LEU A 126 -3.70 -14.42 12.81
CA LEU A 126 -2.85 -14.14 13.96
C LEU A 126 -1.60 -15.03 13.99
N GLY A 127 -0.43 -14.41 13.75
CA GLY A 127 0.87 -15.06 13.87
C GLY A 127 1.21 -15.43 15.32
N VAL A 128 1.79 -16.61 15.51
CA VAL A 128 2.12 -17.14 16.84
C VAL A 128 3.60 -17.49 16.91
N GLU A 129 4.26 -16.98 17.95
CA GLU A 129 5.59 -17.42 18.34
C GLU A 129 5.46 -18.50 19.42
N ILE A 130 6.07 -19.66 19.16
CA ILE A 130 6.07 -20.79 20.07
C ILE A 130 7.51 -21.15 20.42
N THR A 131 7.80 -21.17 21.71
CA THR A 131 9.09 -21.60 22.24
C THR A 131 8.94 -22.89 23.05
N ALA A 132 9.66 -23.95 22.66
CA ALA A 132 9.75 -25.18 23.44
C ALA A 132 11.16 -25.35 24.02
N THR A 133 11.26 -25.81 25.27
CA THR A 133 12.56 -26.22 25.84
C THR A 133 12.66 -27.75 25.96
N VAL A 134 13.62 -28.32 25.24
CA VAL A 134 13.86 -29.78 25.20
C VAL A 134 15.31 -30.07 25.56
N ALA A 135 15.50 -30.87 26.61
CA ALA A 135 16.83 -31.22 27.14
C ALA A 135 17.73 -29.98 27.45
N GLY A 136 17.13 -28.89 27.92
CA GLY A 136 17.83 -27.64 28.23
C GLY A 136 18.18 -26.76 27.03
N GLN A 137 17.73 -27.13 25.82
CA GLN A 137 17.85 -26.32 24.61
C GLN A 137 16.48 -25.72 24.27
N SER A 138 16.45 -24.43 23.92
CA SER A 138 15.23 -23.73 23.53
C SER A 138 15.13 -23.65 22.01
N PHE A 139 13.95 -23.92 21.50
CA PHE A 139 13.60 -23.89 20.08
C PHE A 139 12.43 -22.93 19.93
N THR A 140 12.58 -21.93 19.07
CA THR A 140 11.55 -20.91 18.83
C THR A 140 11.19 -20.94 17.35
N VAL A 141 9.90 -20.95 17.06
CA VAL A 141 9.33 -20.91 15.73
C VAL A 141 8.23 -19.85 15.69
N ILE A 142 8.13 -19.17 14.56
CA ILE A 142 7.07 -18.20 14.28
C ILE A 142 6.24 -18.77 13.14
N GLY A 143 4.98 -19.10 13.40
CA GLY A 143 4.03 -19.55 12.39
C GLY A 143 2.98 -18.49 12.09
N ALA A 144 2.40 -18.57 10.90
CA ALA A 144 1.25 -17.74 10.51
C ALA A 144 -0.02 -18.12 11.29
N ASP A 145 -0.06 -19.33 11.84
CA ASP A 145 -1.13 -19.85 12.69
C ASP A 145 -0.56 -20.90 13.69
N ILE A 146 -1.38 -21.32 14.66
CA ILE A 146 -0.98 -22.28 15.70
C ILE A 146 -0.56 -23.63 15.11
N SER A 147 -1.29 -24.14 14.11
CA SER A 147 -1.03 -25.45 13.52
C SER A 147 0.28 -25.45 12.74
N SER A 148 0.54 -24.41 11.94
CA SER A 148 1.78 -24.26 11.19
C SER A 148 2.97 -24.10 12.15
N ALA A 149 2.86 -23.25 13.19
CA ALA A 149 3.88 -23.06 14.21
C ALA A 149 4.23 -24.37 14.95
N LEU A 150 3.22 -25.14 15.39
CA LEU A 150 3.44 -26.41 16.08
C LEU A 150 4.06 -27.47 15.16
N SER A 151 3.63 -27.56 13.90
CA SER A 151 4.20 -28.50 12.93
C SER A 151 5.68 -28.22 12.66
N GLU A 152 6.03 -26.95 12.46
CA GLU A 152 7.42 -26.55 12.21
C GLU A 152 8.30 -26.72 13.47
N LEU A 153 7.76 -26.41 14.65
CA LEU A 153 8.45 -26.64 15.92
C LEU A 153 8.69 -28.13 16.17
N ALA A 154 7.70 -28.99 15.92
CA ALA A 154 7.84 -30.44 16.04
C ALA A 154 8.92 -30.98 15.09
N SER A 155 8.92 -30.52 13.84
CA SER A 155 9.97 -30.84 12.86
C SER A 155 11.36 -30.44 13.36
N THR A 156 11.49 -29.22 13.90
CA THR A 156 12.75 -28.69 14.42
C THR A 156 13.27 -29.50 15.61
N VAL A 157 12.38 -29.76 16.57
CA VAL A 157 12.70 -30.50 17.80
C VAL A 157 12.97 -31.98 17.54
N SER A 158 12.43 -32.56 16.47
CA SER A 158 12.63 -33.97 16.11
C SER A 158 14.11 -34.36 15.95
N SER A 159 14.96 -33.38 15.65
CA SER A 159 16.41 -33.53 15.46
C SER A 159 17.20 -33.76 16.77
N VAL A 160 16.59 -33.51 17.94
CA VAL A 160 17.28 -33.63 19.24
C VAL A 160 17.52 -35.11 19.58
N PRO A 161 18.78 -35.55 19.81
CA PRO A 161 19.09 -36.94 20.12
C PRO A 161 18.32 -37.47 21.33
N LEU A 162 17.90 -38.73 21.26
CA LEU A 162 17.25 -39.51 22.33
C LEU A 162 15.85 -39.05 22.76
N VAL A 163 15.53 -37.76 22.68
CA VAL A 163 14.28 -37.17 23.17
C VAL A 163 13.45 -36.44 22.12
N GLY A 164 14.02 -36.07 20.97
CA GLY A 164 13.38 -35.23 19.95
C GLY A 164 12.12 -35.83 19.36
N GLY A 165 12.12 -37.13 19.03
CA GLY A 165 10.94 -37.80 18.48
C GLY A 165 9.75 -37.86 19.44
N ALA A 166 9.99 -38.06 20.74
CA ALA A 166 8.93 -38.06 21.75
C ALA A 166 8.42 -36.63 22.02
N ALA A 167 9.31 -35.64 21.98
CA ALA A 167 8.94 -34.24 22.13
C ALA A 167 8.12 -33.72 20.93
N ALA A 168 8.53 -34.06 19.69
CA ALA A 168 7.81 -33.71 18.47
C ALA A 168 6.36 -34.25 18.50
N ALA A 169 6.17 -35.52 18.87
CA ALA A 169 4.83 -36.12 18.96
C ALA A 169 3.92 -35.45 20.00
N LEU A 170 4.50 -34.94 21.10
CA LEU A 170 3.75 -34.17 22.10
C LEU A 170 3.40 -32.76 21.60
N ILE A 171 4.30 -32.12 20.86
CA ILE A 171 4.09 -30.79 20.25
C ILE A 171 3.01 -30.87 19.16
N GLU A 172 3.03 -31.87 18.29
CA GLU A 172 1.99 -32.09 17.27
C GLU A 172 0.60 -32.28 17.88
N GLY A 173 0.52 -32.91 19.06
CA GLY A 173 -0.73 -33.10 19.81
C GLY A 173 -1.15 -31.92 20.68
N ALA A 174 -0.35 -30.86 20.77
CA ALA A 174 -0.55 -29.77 21.73
C ALA A 174 -1.61 -28.75 21.30
N GLY A 175 -2.11 -28.80 20.07
CA GLY A 175 -3.00 -27.77 19.49
C GLY A 175 -4.13 -27.34 20.41
N ASN A 176 -4.91 -28.28 20.95
CA ASN A 176 -6.03 -27.95 21.85
C ASN A 176 -5.58 -27.33 23.18
N ALA A 177 -4.43 -27.74 23.72
CA ALA A 177 -3.91 -27.23 24.99
C ALA A 177 -3.32 -25.83 24.81
N VAL A 178 -2.62 -25.59 23.70
CA VAL A 178 -2.17 -24.26 23.28
C VAL A 178 -3.36 -23.35 23.09
N GLN A 179 -4.38 -23.82 22.36
CA GLN A 179 -5.57 -23.03 22.10
C GLN A 179 -6.29 -22.63 23.39
N GLY A 180 -6.54 -23.60 24.28
CA GLY A 180 -7.19 -23.34 25.56
C GLY A 180 -6.35 -22.47 26.52
N ALA A 181 -5.03 -22.42 26.35
CA ALA A 181 -4.17 -21.52 27.11
C ALA A 181 -4.23 -20.09 26.56
N LEU A 182 -4.28 -19.93 25.23
CA LEU A 182 -4.50 -18.65 24.59
C LEU A 182 -5.90 -18.09 24.92
N ASP A 183 -6.91 -18.96 25.01
CA ASP A 183 -8.27 -18.59 25.44
C ASP A 183 -8.36 -17.92 26.82
N VAL A 184 -7.30 -17.91 27.62
CA VAL A 184 -7.30 -17.24 28.93
C VAL A 184 -6.13 -16.28 29.10
N ALA A 185 -5.36 -16.05 28.04
CA ALA A 185 -4.22 -15.15 28.08
C ALA A 185 -4.69 -13.70 28.18
N ILE A 186 -3.91 -12.90 28.90
CA ILE A 186 -4.11 -11.47 28.99
C ILE A 186 -3.48 -10.82 27.76
N ILE A 187 -4.28 -10.00 27.09
CA ILE A 187 -3.87 -9.18 25.96
C ILE A 187 -3.44 -7.84 26.51
N THR A 188 -2.31 -7.35 26.03
CA THR A 188 -1.92 -5.97 26.25
C THR A 188 -2.13 -5.26 24.92
N VAL A 189 -2.97 -4.25 24.98
CA VAL A 189 -3.09 -3.26 23.93
C VAL A 189 -2.21 -2.08 24.35
N GLU A 190 -1.53 -1.41 23.46
CA GLU A 190 -0.88 -0.13 23.76
C GLU A 190 -1.36 0.87 22.73
N VAL A 191 -2.04 1.92 23.19
CA VAL A 191 -2.57 2.98 22.33
C VAL A 191 -1.56 4.12 22.31
N ASP A 192 -1.10 4.47 21.12
CA ASP A 192 -0.35 5.69 20.85
C ASP A 192 -1.30 6.75 20.29
N PRO A 193 -1.78 7.71 21.11
CA PRO A 193 -2.68 8.76 20.66
C PRO A 193 -1.97 9.79 19.75
N GLU A 194 -0.64 9.80 19.72
CA GLU A 194 0.16 10.59 18.78
C GLU A 194 0.42 9.85 17.46
N GLY A 195 0.02 8.57 17.38
CA GLY A 195 0.01 7.76 16.18
C GLY A 195 -0.86 8.36 15.08
N ALA A 196 -0.52 8.07 13.83
CA ALA A 196 -1.13 8.68 12.67
C ALA A 196 -1.40 7.61 11.62
N LEU A 197 -2.69 7.37 11.34
CA LEU A 197 -3.08 6.43 10.30
C LEU A 197 -2.82 7.06 8.95
N ASP A 198 -1.83 6.54 8.23
CA ASP A 198 -1.60 6.88 6.84
C ASP A 198 -2.80 6.36 6.03
N LEU A 199 -3.52 7.28 5.40
CA LEU A 199 -4.58 6.92 4.49
C LEU A 199 -3.89 6.50 3.21
N ASP A 200 -3.88 5.20 2.89
CA ASP A 200 -3.30 4.69 1.65
C ASP A 200 -3.87 5.44 0.42
N ASP A 201 -3.16 6.49 0.00
CA ASP A 201 -3.33 7.21 -1.28
C ASP A 201 -2.02 7.15 -2.09
N ASP A 202 -1.18 6.14 -1.82
CA ASP A 202 0.17 6.02 -2.36
C ASP A 202 0.23 5.41 -3.77
N GLN A 203 -0.80 5.64 -4.60
CA GLN A 203 -0.61 5.55 -6.04
C GLN A 203 -0.96 6.87 -6.71
N VAL A 204 0.08 7.67 -6.90
CA VAL A 204 0.07 8.66 -7.97
C VAL A 204 -0.06 7.90 -9.27
N VAL A 205 -1.29 7.85 -9.77
CA VAL A 205 -1.61 7.33 -11.08
C VAL A 205 -0.61 7.91 -12.11
N PRO A 206 0.02 7.07 -12.94
CA PRO A 206 0.74 7.52 -14.13
C PRO A 206 -0.04 8.62 -14.85
N CYS A 207 0.45 9.86 -14.90
CA CYS A 207 -0.31 10.99 -15.44
C CYS A 207 0.58 12.05 -16.06
N PHE A 208 -0.01 12.80 -16.99
CA PHE A 208 0.51 14.04 -17.55
C PHE A 208 0.03 15.24 -16.73
N LEU A 209 0.88 16.24 -16.53
CA LEU A 209 0.42 17.51 -15.98
C LEU A 209 -0.38 18.31 -17.03
N ALA A 210 -1.29 19.17 -16.57
CA ALA A 210 -1.87 20.23 -17.38
C ALA A 210 -0.78 21.00 -18.18
N GLY A 211 -1.07 21.33 -19.43
CA GLY A 211 -0.15 21.97 -20.38
C GLY A 211 0.72 20.98 -21.16
N THR A 212 0.63 19.68 -20.88
CA THR A 212 1.29 18.66 -21.70
C THR A 212 0.66 18.61 -23.08
N MET A 213 1.46 18.77 -24.13
CA MET A 213 1.01 18.83 -25.50
C MET A 213 1.00 17.45 -26.14
N ILE A 214 -0.15 17.01 -26.61
CA ILE A 214 -0.37 15.69 -27.21
C ILE A 214 -0.42 15.84 -28.71
N ALA A 215 0.34 15.02 -29.44
CA ALA A 215 0.38 15.10 -30.88
C ALA A 215 -0.95 14.65 -31.51
N THR A 216 -1.48 15.44 -32.43
CA THR A 216 -2.61 15.11 -33.32
C THR A 216 -2.17 15.28 -34.77
N ALA A 217 -3.03 14.89 -35.73
CA ALA A 217 -2.73 15.06 -37.15
C ALA A 217 -2.57 16.53 -37.57
N ASP A 218 -3.27 17.45 -36.90
CA ASP A 218 -3.33 18.88 -37.24
C ASP A 218 -2.40 19.77 -36.40
N GLY A 219 -1.67 19.18 -35.45
CA GLY A 219 -0.79 19.89 -34.52
C GLY A 219 -0.78 19.28 -33.13
N GLU A 220 -0.07 19.87 -32.18
CA GLU A 220 -0.14 19.44 -30.79
C GLU A 220 -1.27 20.18 -30.05
N VAL A 221 -2.03 19.46 -29.23
CA VAL A 221 -3.15 19.99 -28.42
C VAL A 221 -2.84 19.77 -26.94
N PRO A 222 -3.08 20.74 -26.03
CA PRO A 222 -2.92 20.52 -24.60
C PRO A 222 -3.80 19.37 -24.10
N VAL A 223 -3.31 18.56 -23.18
CA VAL A 223 -4.03 17.37 -22.69
C VAL A 223 -5.37 17.72 -22.04
N GLU A 224 -5.46 18.89 -21.40
CA GLU A 224 -6.68 19.42 -20.79
C GLU A 224 -7.75 19.87 -21.78
N ASP A 225 -7.36 20.12 -23.04
CA ASP A 225 -8.26 20.57 -24.11
C ASP A 225 -8.76 19.41 -24.98
N LEU A 226 -8.22 18.20 -24.80
CA LEU A 226 -8.69 17.00 -25.50
C LEU A 226 -10.06 16.54 -24.98
N ALA A 227 -10.82 15.89 -25.86
CA ALA A 227 -12.10 15.29 -25.55
C ALA A 227 -12.19 13.83 -26.02
N VAL A 228 -13.15 13.09 -25.48
CA VAL A 228 -13.49 11.74 -25.96
C VAL A 228 -13.87 11.79 -27.44
N GLY A 229 -13.26 10.91 -28.23
CA GLY A 229 -13.41 10.84 -29.69
C GLY A 229 -12.35 11.60 -30.47
N ASP A 230 -11.56 12.47 -29.83
CA ASP A 230 -10.48 13.19 -30.51
C ASP A 230 -9.42 12.23 -31.04
N SER A 231 -8.82 12.60 -32.17
CA SER A 231 -7.81 11.79 -32.85
C SER A 231 -6.40 12.23 -32.48
N ILE A 232 -5.64 11.35 -31.83
CA ILE A 232 -4.25 11.58 -31.44
C ILE A 232 -3.30 10.68 -32.22
N LEU A 233 -2.02 11.04 -32.23
CA LEU A 233 -0.96 10.28 -32.88
C LEU A 233 -0.21 9.39 -31.89
N THR A 234 -0.09 8.12 -32.23
CA THR A 234 0.85 7.20 -31.60
C THR A 234 2.29 7.53 -31.99
N ALA A 235 3.26 7.01 -31.24
CA ALA A 235 4.67 7.26 -31.51
C ALA A 235 5.14 6.75 -32.89
N ASP A 236 4.50 5.70 -33.41
CA ASP A 236 4.73 5.15 -34.77
C ASP A 236 3.94 5.87 -35.88
N GLY A 237 3.18 6.91 -35.53
CA GLY A 237 2.49 7.79 -36.48
C GLY A 237 1.12 7.32 -36.93
N LYS A 238 0.52 6.31 -36.26
CA LYS A 238 -0.88 5.96 -36.47
C LYS A 238 -1.79 6.95 -35.74
N THR A 239 -2.99 7.09 -36.25
CA THR A 239 -4.05 7.87 -35.60
C THR A 239 -4.94 6.93 -34.81
N VAL A 240 -5.14 7.23 -33.53
CA VAL A 240 -6.04 6.50 -32.62
C VAL A 240 -6.98 7.48 -31.94
N SER A 241 -8.15 7.01 -31.55
CA SER A 241 -9.16 7.83 -30.86
C SER A 241 -8.97 7.79 -29.35
N VAL A 242 -9.11 8.95 -28.71
CA VAL A 242 -9.20 9.07 -27.26
C VAL A 242 -10.52 8.43 -26.82
N LYS A 243 -10.43 7.34 -26.05
CA LYS A 243 -11.59 6.65 -25.48
C LYS A 243 -12.03 7.32 -24.18
N TRP A 244 -11.07 7.74 -23.36
CA TRP A 244 -11.34 8.44 -22.11
C TRP A 244 -10.15 9.30 -21.69
N ILE A 245 -10.43 10.33 -20.90
CA ILE A 245 -9.43 11.19 -20.28
C ILE A 245 -9.70 11.17 -18.78
N GLY A 246 -8.87 10.47 -18.03
CA GLY A 246 -8.89 10.50 -16.57
C GLY A 246 -8.34 11.82 -16.07
N VAL A 247 -9.00 12.43 -15.08
CA VAL A 247 -8.56 13.68 -14.44
C VAL A 247 -8.36 13.43 -12.95
N LYS A 248 -7.20 13.83 -12.41
CA LYS A 248 -6.89 13.73 -10.97
C LYS A 248 -6.40 15.08 -10.46
N THR A 249 -7.05 15.60 -9.44
CA THR A 249 -6.66 16.87 -8.80
C THR A 249 -5.96 16.61 -7.47
N ILE A 250 -4.68 16.94 -7.39
CA ILE A 250 -3.90 16.90 -6.14
C ILE A 250 -3.91 18.29 -5.51
N LYS A 251 -4.49 18.41 -4.32
CA LYS A 251 -4.53 19.68 -3.60
C LYS A 251 -3.14 20.02 -3.07
N PHE A 252 -2.70 21.28 -3.25
CA PHE A 252 -1.35 21.72 -2.84
C PHE A 252 -1.00 21.35 -1.40
N ARG A 253 -1.93 21.58 -0.47
CA ARG A 253 -1.73 21.31 0.97
C ARG A 253 -1.66 19.82 1.32
N LYS A 254 -1.94 18.93 0.37
CA LYS A 254 -1.93 17.47 0.50
C LYS A 254 -0.84 16.81 -0.37
N ALA A 255 -0.03 17.58 -1.09
CA ALA A 255 1.02 17.00 -1.93
C ALA A 255 2.23 16.59 -1.08
N GLY A 256 2.32 15.31 -0.72
CA GLY A 256 3.55 14.67 -0.24
C GLY A 256 4.63 14.57 -1.33
N ILE A 257 5.85 14.17 -0.95
CA ILE A 257 7.01 14.10 -1.87
C ILE A 257 6.76 13.18 -3.08
N HIS A 258 5.97 12.12 -2.89
CA HIS A 258 5.64 11.16 -3.95
C HIS A 258 4.65 11.71 -4.98
N HIS A 259 3.85 12.74 -4.64
CA HIS A 259 2.93 13.43 -5.55
C HIS A 259 3.58 14.55 -6.37
N LEU A 260 4.87 14.79 -6.17
CA LEU A 260 5.58 15.84 -6.89
C LEU A 260 5.78 15.45 -8.36
N PRO A 261 5.47 16.35 -9.31
CA PRO A 261 5.77 16.09 -10.70
C PRO A 261 7.27 15.91 -10.92
N VAL A 262 7.62 14.94 -11.76
CA VAL A 262 8.95 14.85 -12.35
C VAL A 262 8.99 15.74 -13.58
N LEU A 263 9.93 16.69 -13.58
CA LEU A 263 10.31 17.44 -14.77
C LEU A 263 11.31 16.63 -15.58
N ILE A 264 11.00 16.43 -16.86
CA ILE A 264 11.92 16.00 -17.90
C ILE A 264 12.17 17.22 -18.79
N SER A 265 13.33 17.85 -18.62
CA SER A 265 13.68 19.08 -19.33
C SER A 265 13.74 18.85 -20.83
N LYS A 266 13.45 19.88 -21.62
CA LYS A 266 13.61 19.85 -23.08
C LYS A 266 14.96 19.24 -23.49
N GLY A 267 14.92 18.22 -24.34
CA GLY A 267 16.09 17.55 -24.88
C GLY A 267 16.79 16.57 -23.93
N ALA A 268 16.31 16.36 -22.71
CA ALA A 268 16.95 15.49 -21.71
C ALA A 268 17.07 14.02 -22.15
N LEU A 269 16.19 13.54 -23.02
CA LEU A 269 16.20 12.17 -23.56
C LEU A 269 16.96 12.06 -24.90
N GLY A 270 17.57 13.16 -25.35
CA GLY A 270 18.31 13.25 -26.62
C GLY A 270 17.43 13.58 -27.83
N LYS A 271 18.05 13.89 -28.97
CA LYS A 271 17.37 14.22 -30.26
C LYS A 271 16.26 15.28 -30.13
N ASN A 272 16.43 16.28 -29.26
CA ASN A 272 15.40 17.29 -28.95
C ASN A 272 14.09 16.68 -28.42
N THR A 273 14.22 15.62 -27.61
CA THR A 273 13.13 14.94 -26.89
C THR A 273 13.36 15.07 -25.38
N PRO A 274 12.38 15.55 -24.59
CA PRO A 274 11.16 16.24 -25.02
C PRO A 274 11.44 17.49 -25.89
N ASN A 275 10.49 17.91 -26.72
CA ASN A 275 10.62 19.12 -27.55
C ASN A 275 10.40 20.43 -26.77
N ARG A 276 9.83 20.31 -25.57
CA ARG A 276 9.59 21.31 -24.52
C ARG A 276 9.57 20.58 -23.17
N ASP A 277 9.73 21.28 -22.06
CA ASP A 277 9.68 20.66 -20.73
C ASP A 277 8.42 19.83 -20.54
N LEU A 278 8.57 18.59 -20.10
CA LEU A 278 7.49 17.64 -19.84
C LEU A 278 7.39 17.40 -18.34
N TYR A 279 6.18 17.54 -17.80
CA TYR A 279 5.87 17.34 -16.39
C TYR A 279 4.90 16.16 -16.28
N VAL A 280 5.27 15.16 -15.50
CA VAL A 280 4.50 13.93 -15.34
C VAL A 280 4.58 13.45 -13.90
N SER A 281 3.69 12.56 -13.48
CA SER A 281 3.88 11.86 -12.20
C SER A 281 5.11 10.94 -12.23
N ALA A 282 5.64 10.61 -11.05
CA ALA A 282 6.84 9.78 -10.93
C ALA A 282 6.68 8.39 -11.56
N ASP A 283 5.48 7.81 -11.52
CA ASP A 283 5.21 6.49 -12.10
C ASP A 283 4.79 6.51 -13.56
N HIS A 284 4.73 7.69 -14.19
CA HIS A 284 4.35 7.78 -15.59
C HIS A 284 5.39 7.09 -16.51
N GLY A 285 4.91 6.21 -17.38
CA GLY A 285 5.74 5.43 -18.29
C GLY A 285 6.24 6.25 -19.48
N ILE A 286 7.56 6.40 -19.59
CA ILE A 286 8.22 6.99 -20.76
C ILE A 286 8.89 5.89 -21.57
N ILE A 287 8.68 5.87 -22.89
CA ILE A 287 9.20 4.81 -23.73
C ILE A 287 10.62 5.13 -24.19
N ILE A 288 11.59 4.32 -23.77
CA ILE A 288 13.01 4.45 -24.13
C ILE A 288 13.54 3.09 -24.54
N ASP A 289 14.02 2.99 -25.78
CA ASP A 289 14.65 1.78 -26.33
C ASP A 289 13.80 0.50 -26.07
N ASP A 290 12.49 0.59 -26.32
CA ASP A 290 11.46 -0.45 -26.14
C ASP A 290 11.18 -0.90 -24.68
N TYR A 291 11.56 -0.07 -23.70
CA TYR A 291 11.15 -0.19 -22.30
C TYR A 291 10.14 0.89 -21.92
N VAL A 292 9.21 0.54 -21.03
CA VAL A 292 8.43 1.51 -20.26
C VAL A 292 9.24 1.90 -19.03
N VAL A 293 9.78 3.11 -18.98
CA VAL A 293 10.60 3.58 -17.85
C VAL A 293 9.80 4.59 -17.04
N ASN A 294 9.55 4.32 -15.76
CA ASN A 294 8.88 5.27 -14.88
C ASN A 294 9.71 6.56 -14.77
N ALA A 295 9.08 7.73 -14.85
CA ALA A 295 9.77 9.02 -14.85
C ALA A 295 10.68 9.23 -13.63
N GLY A 296 10.24 8.84 -12.44
CA GLY A 296 11.00 8.95 -11.19
C GLY A 296 12.29 8.13 -11.19
N VAL A 297 12.32 7.02 -11.93
CA VAL A 297 13.53 6.20 -12.10
C VAL A 297 14.63 6.95 -12.84
N MET A 298 14.26 7.89 -13.70
CA MET A 298 15.21 8.65 -14.52
C MET A 298 15.76 9.90 -13.82
N VAL A 299 15.31 10.21 -12.60
CA VAL A 299 15.75 11.40 -11.85
C VAL A 299 17.27 11.39 -11.66
N ASN A 300 17.91 12.43 -12.19
CA ASN A 300 19.35 12.64 -12.14
C ASN A 300 19.74 13.91 -11.35
N GLY A 301 18.76 14.71 -10.94
CA GLY A 301 18.94 15.93 -10.15
C GLY A 301 19.37 17.16 -10.96
N ASP A 302 19.43 17.06 -12.29
CA ASP A 302 19.82 18.14 -13.20
C ASP A 302 18.75 18.35 -14.29
N THR A 303 18.81 17.58 -15.38
CA THR A 303 17.88 17.67 -16.50
C THR A 303 16.59 16.88 -16.29
N ILE A 304 16.61 15.89 -15.38
CA ILE A 304 15.43 15.15 -14.93
C ILE A 304 15.40 15.22 -13.40
N LYS A 305 14.37 15.83 -12.85
CA LYS A 305 14.29 16.12 -11.40
C LYS A 305 12.87 16.28 -10.90
N ASP A 306 12.69 16.01 -9.62
CA ASP A 306 11.47 16.35 -8.91
C ASP A 306 11.30 17.87 -8.86
N ILE A 307 10.07 18.34 -9.08
CA ILE A 307 9.75 19.76 -8.98
C ILE A 307 9.58 20.16 -7.51
N GLN A 308 10.29 21.22 -7.12
CA GLN A 308 10.30 21.72 -5.75
C GLN A 308 8.97 22.39 -5.35
N PRO A 309 8.70 22.50 -4.04
CA PRO A 309 7.45 23.03 -3.50
C PRO A 309 7.11 24.48 -3.91
N ASP A 310 8.08 25.26 -4.35
CA ASP A 310 7.90 26.67 -4.73
C ASP A 310 7.13 26.86 -6.04
N TRP A 311 6.97 25.81 -6.85
CA TRP A 311 6.06 25.78 -8.00
C TRP A 311 4.61 25.46 -7.64
N LEU A 312 4.35 25.06 -6.39
CA LEU A 312 3.16 24.30 -6.04
C LEU A 312 2.09 25.09 -5.30
N ASP A 313 2.16 26.41 -5.17
CA ASP A 313 1.15 27.24 -4.46
C ASP A 313 -0.33 27.11 -4.98
N ARG A 314 -0.61 26.15 -5.87
CA ARG A 314 -1.89 25.84 -6.50
C ARG A 314 -2.09 24.33 -6.59
N ASP A 315 -3.35 23.93 -6.66
CA ASP A 315 -3.71 22.55 -6.96
C ASP A 315 -3.07 22.08 -8.27
N ILE A 316 -2.56 20.85 -8.25
CA ILE A 316 -1.98 20.18 -9.41
C ILE A 316 -3.09 19.39 -10.10
N VAL A 317 -3.26 19.57 -11.40
CA VAL A 317 -4.22 18.80 -12.19
C VAL A 317 -3.47 17.89 -13.15
N TYR A 318 -3.70 16.60 -12.97
CA TYR A 318 -3.17 15.52 -13.75
C TYR A 318 -4.23 14.97 -14.71
N TYR A 319 -3.76 14.52 -15.87
CA TYR A 319 -4.57 13.93 -16.92
C TYR A 319 -3.94 12.62 -17.38
N HIS A 320 -4.74 11.61 -17.67
CA HIS A 320 -4.28 10.40 -18.35
C HIS A 320 -5.18 10.07 -19.52
N ILE A 321 -4.57 9.80 -20.67
CA ILE A 321 -5.30 9.43 -21.87
C ILE A 321 -5.46 7.91 -21.94
N GLU A 322 -6.68 7.46 -22.11
CA GLU A 322 -7.05 6.09 -22.48
C GLU A 322 -7.42 6.03 -23.96
N THR A 323 -6.97 4.96 -24.62
CA THR A 323 -7.37 4.60 -25.98
C THR A 323 -7.98 3.20 -25.99
N ASP A 324 -8.38 2.68 -27.15
CA ASP A 324 -8.91 1.31 -27.25
C ASP A 324 -7.88 0.21 -26.92
N GLN A 325 -6.59 0.53 -26.99
CA GLN A 325 -5.48 -0.39 -26.72
C GLN A 325 -4.47 0.25 -25.75
N HIS A 326 -3.50 -0.54 -25.31
CA HIS A 326 -2.36 0.00 -24.57
C HIS A 326 -1.35 0.58 -25.58
N ASP A 327 -1.60 1.81 -26.00
CA ASP A 327 -0.83 2.50 -27.04
C ASP A 327 0.33 3.32 -26.47
N VAL A 328 1.35 3.53 -27.30
CA VAL A 328 2.40 4.53 -27.05
C VAL A 328 2.01 5.80 -27.79
N ILE A 329 1.69 6.85 -27.05
CA ILE A 329 1.30 8.16 -27.57
C ILE A 329 2.50 9.11 -27.58
N ARG A 330 2.34 10.29 -28.20
CA ARG A 330 3.40 11.30 -28.24
C ARG A 330 3.02 12.55 -27.45
N ALA A 331 3.69 12.76 -26.32
CA ALA A 331 3.49 13.87 -25.38
C ALA A 331 4.74 14.76 -25.32
N ASN A 332 4.63 16.06 -25.64
CA ASN A 332 5.76 16.98 -25.78
C ASN A 332 6.86 16.42 -26.69
N GLY A 333 6.48 15.77 -27.79
CA GLY A 333 7.39 15.07 -28.70
C GLY A 333 7.99 13.76 -28.16
N THR A 334 7.62 13.34 -26.95
CA THR A 334 8.16 12.18 -26.24
C THR A 334 7.21 10.98 -26.35
N PRO A 335 7.69 9.80 -26.76
CA PRO A 335 6.93 8.55 -26.63
C PRO A 335 6.59 8.26 -25.16
N ALA A 336 5.30 8.23 -24.85
CA ALA A 336 4.78 8.05 -23.50
C ALA A 336 3.61 7.07 -23.50
N GLU A 337 3.40 6.46 -22.34
CA GLU A 337 2.39 5.43 -22.12
C GLU A 337 0.97 6.02 -22.07
N SER A 338 0.02 5.37 -22.75
CA SER A 338 -1.42 5.59 -22.54
C SER A 338 -1.95 4.66 -21.44
N PHE A 339 -3.18 4.88 -20.99
CA PHE A 339 -3.75 4.18 -19.83
C PHE A 339 -3.77 2.65 -20.00
N ILE A 340 -3.55 1.95 -18.89
CA ILE A 340 -3.65 0.49 -18.75
C ILE A 340 -4.27 0.14 -17.39
N ASP A 341 -5.02 -0.96 -17.31
CA ASP A 341 -5.94 -1.19 -16.18
C ASP A 341 -5.27 -1.37 -14.81
N TYR A 342 -3.99 -1.78 -14.75
CA TYR A 342 -3.29 -1.92 -13.46
C TYR A 342 -3.22 -0.58 -12.70
N VAL A 343 -3.35 0.54 -13.41
CA VAL A 343 -3.39 1.90 -12.86
C VAL A 343 -4.64 2.17 -12.03
N GLY A 344 -5.75 1.46 -12.29
CA GLY A 344 -7.01 1.61 -11.57
C GLY A 344 -7.77 2.91 -11.91
N ARG A 345 -8.80 2.82 -12.77
CA ARG A 345 -9.60 4.01 -13.16
C ARG A 345 -10.31 4.70 -12.00
N ARG A 346 -10.59 3.97 -10.92
CA ARG A 346 -11.24 4.48 -9.69
C ARG A 346 -10.47 5.63 -9.04
N MET A 347 -9.16 5.70 -9.30
CA MET A 347 -8.29 6.71 -8.72
C MET A 347 -8.51 8.12 -9.30
N PHE A 348 -9.18 8.27 -10.45
CA PHE A 348 -9.45 9.57 -11.08
C PHE A 348 -10.77 10.20 -10.63
N ASP A 349 -10.79 11.52 -10.47
CA ASP A 349 -11.92 12.34 -10.02
C ASP A 349 -13.19 12.13 -10.88
N ASN A 350 -13.02 11.80 -12.16
CA ASN A 350 -14.10 11.60 -13.12
C ASN A 350 -14.41 10.13 -13.42
N TYR A 351 -14.00 9.19 -12.56
CA TYR A 351 -14.25 7.75 -12.72
C TYR A 351 -15.74 7.42 -12.91
N LYS A 352 -16.63 8.06 -12.14
CA LYS A 352 -18.08 7.82 -12.26
C LYS A 352 -18.59 8.02 -13.68
N SER A 353 -18.11 9.07 -14.36
CA SER A 353 -18.45 9.35 -15.76
C SER A 353 -17.93 8.25 -16.70
N TYR A 354 -16.79 7.63 -16.40
CA TYR A 354 -16.28 6.48 -17.17
C TYR A 354 -17.24 5.28 -17.06
N VAL A 355 -17.68 4.92 -15.86
CA VAL A 355 -18.60 3.80 -15.63
C VAL A 355 -19.93 4.01 -16.35
N GLU A 356 -20.45 5.24 -16.34
CA GLU A 356 -21.67 5.61 -17.05
C GLU A 356 -21.52 5.49 -18.58
N MET A 357 -20.34 5.80 -19.13
CA MET A 357 -20.05 5.68 -20.57
C MET A 357 -19.76 4.24 -21.00
N TYR A 358 -19.11 3.45 -20.15
CA TYR A 358 -18.57 2.14 -20.49
C TYR A 358 -18.85 1.08 -19.40
N PRO A 359 -20.13 0.74 -19.14
CA PRO A 359 -20.51 -0.17 -18.04
C PRO A 359 -19.97 -1.59 -18.21
N ASP A 360 -19.74 -2.04 -19.45
CA ASP A 360 -19.26 -3.39 -19.77
C ASP A 360 -17.81 -3.37 -20.33
N SER A 361 -16.98 -2.42 -19.91
CA SER A 361 -15.62 -2.28 -20.46
C SER A 361 -14.73 -3.47 -20.09
N ALA A 362 -14.13 -4.10 -21.11
CA ALA A 362 -13.10 -5.12 -20.90
C ALA A 362 -11.74 -4.47 -20.58
N ASN A 363 -10.88 -5.23 -19.90
CA ASN A 363 -9.49 -4.84 -19.67
C ASN A 363 -8.73 -4.70 -20.99
N ILE A 364 -7.96 -3.63 -21.08
CA ILE A 364 -6.98 -3.34 -22.10
C ILE A 364 -5.85 -4.37 -21.99
N ARG A 365 -5.48 -4.93 -23.12
CA ARG A 365 -4.32 -5.81 -23.20
C ARG A 365 -3.04 -4.99 -23.11
N GLU A 366 -2.16 -5.36 -22.18
CA GLU A 366 -0.87 -4.69 -21.99
C GLU A 366 0.03 -4.80 -23.24
N MET A 367 0.77 -3.71 -23.52
CA MET A 367 1.77 -3.67 -24.57
C MET A 367 2.96 -4.60 -24.28
N GLY A 368 3.71 -4.98 -25.32
CA GLY A 368 4.79 -5.96 -25.19
C GLY A 368 6.12 -5.43 -24.61
N PHE A 369 6.16 -4.21 -24.09
CA PHE A 369 7.38 -3.58 -23.56
C PHE A 369 7.56 -3.91 -22.09
N GLY A 370 8.80 -4.20 -21.68
CA GLY A 370 9.12 -4.45 -20.27
C GLY A 370 9.11 -3.15 -19.47
N ARG A 371 8.55 -3.18 -18.26
CA ARG A 371 8.56 -2.03 -17.34
C ARG A 371 9.81 -1.99 -16.47
N ILE A 372 10.38 -0.80 -16.33
CA ILE A 372 11.45 -0.44 -15.40
C ILE A 372 10.87 0.54 -14.38
N SER A 373 10.45 0.02 -13.23
CA SER A 373 9.85 0.79 -12.13
C SER A 373 10.84 1.15 -11.02
N THR A 374 12.10 0.72 -11.11
CA THR A 374 13.13 1.03 -10.11
C THR A 374 14.51 1.21 -10.75
N GLN A 375 15.33 2.11 -10.19
CA GLN A 375 16.67 2.45 -10.69
C GLN A 375 17.62 1.24 -10.79
N ARG A 376 17.46 0.23 -9.92
CA ARG A 376 18.27 -1.00 -9.97
C ARG A 376 18.02 -1.84 -11.22
N LEU A 377 16.85 -1.70 -11.84
CA LEU A 377 16.48 -2.39 -13.08
C LEU A 377 16.88 -1.59 -14.33
N LEU A 378 17.29 -0.33 -14.18
CA LEU A 378 17.71 0.50 -15.31
C LEU A 378 19.07 0.00 -15.85
N PRO A 379 19.17 -0.39 -17.13
CA PRO A 379 20.42 -0.80 -17.74
C PRO A 379 21.51 0.27 -17.63
N GLU A 380 22.77 -0.15 -17.47
CA GLU A 380 23.90 0.79 -17.31
C GLU A 380 24.04 1.78 -18.47
N TYR A 381 23.81 1.33 -19.72
CA TYR A 381 23.87 2.23 -20.87
C TYR A 381 22.78 3.32 -20.82
N LEU A 382 21.61 3.05 -20.21
CA LEU A 382 20.57 4.05 -19.99
C LEU A 382 20.93 4.97 -18.83
N LYS A 383 21.51 4.46 -17.75
CA LYS A 383 22.03 5.29 -16.65
C LYS A 383 23.06 6.30 -17.17
N GLU A 384 24.02 5.84 -17.97
CA GLU A 384 25.03 6.71 -18.61
C GLU A 384 24.40 7.75 -19.54
N LYS A 385 23.47 7.32 -20.41
CA LYS A 385 22.76 8.19 -21.36
C LYS A 385 21.94 9.27 -20.65
N LEU A 386 21.31 8.93 -19.53
CA LEU A 386 20.43 9.80 -18.76
C LEU A 386 21.17 10.55 -17.64
N GLY A 387 22.43 10.22 -17.34
CA GLY A 387 23.19 10.81 -16.24
C GLY A 387 22.72 10.39 -14.84
N VAL A 388 22.02 9.26 -14.71
CA VAL A 388 21.55 8.73 -13.42
C VAL A 388 22.73 8.13 -12.65
N LYS A 389 22.98 8.60 -11.42
CA LYS A 389 24.08 8.11 -10.57
C LYS A 389 23.65 6.87 -9.80
N ASP A 390 24.57 5.92 -9.64
CA ASP A 390 24.34 4.75 -8.78
C ASP A 390 24.35 5.19 -7.30
N PRO A 391 23.30 4.87 -6.50
CA PRO A 391 23.29 5.15 -5.06
C PRO A 391 24.47 4.53 -4.29
N SER A 392 25.19 3.56 -4.86
CA SER A 392 26.33 2.88 -4.24
C SER A 392 27.60 3.74 -4.06
N HIS A 393 27.70 4.93 -4.66
CA HIS A 393 28.94 5.74 -4.65
C HIS A 393 28.95 6.94 -3.68
N GLY A 394 27.98 7.03 -2.77
CA GLY A 394 27.81 8.14 -1.83
C GLY A 394 28.49 8.03 -0.46
N LYS A 395 29.20 6.93 -0.13
CA LYS A 395 30.03 6.86 1.10
C LYS A 395 31.47 7.25 0.80
N SER A 396 31.69 8.56 0.58
CA SER A 396 33.02 9.14 0.76
C SER A 396 33.42 8.97 2.23
N GLN A 397 34.53 8.27 2.44
CA GLN A 397 35.23 8.22 3.71
C GLN A 397 35.62 9.64 4.12
N ALA A 398 34.88 10.22 5.06
CA ALA A 398 35.39 11.30 5.89
C ALA A 398 36.27 10.66 6.96
N ALA A 399 37.58 10.73 6.75
CA ALA A 399 38.60 10.61 7.79
C ALA A 399 39.13 12.01 8.10
#